data_AF-A0AAV6TXF6-F1
#
_entry.id   AF-A0AAV6TXF6-F1
#
_cell.length_a   1.000
_cell.length_b   1.000
_cell.length_c   1.000
_cell.angle_alpha   90.00
_cell.angle_beta   90.00
_cell.angle_gamma   90.00
#
_symmetry.space_group_name_H-M   'P 1'
#
loop_
_entity.id
_entity.type
_entity.pdbx_description
1 polymer ?
#
loop_
_entity_poly.entity_id
_entity_poly.type
_entity_poly.pdbx_seq_one_letter_code
_entity_poly.pdbx_strand_id
1 'polypeptide(L)'
;MEQAAFLQGRAKDGKCLLRDGYLFRIGKRTPKKSYYTCLVSKCSSTVCLDPDEKMVLSSNGIEHNHAANPSEIEVRKFHQKLRQNILDQPNTAIPQLYKETLSSIHASSEVLSQIPTFSGIKNYMYKVRASVRPPLPKTMEELQ
;
A
#
# COMPACT_ATOMS: atom_id res chain seq x y z
N MET A 1 -10.76 9.70 -19.31
CA MET A 1 -10.76 9.65 -17.83
C MET A 1 -9.93 8.45 -17.42
N GLU A 2 -9.06 8.61 -16.44
CA GLU A 2 -8.09 7.59 -16.02
C GLU A 2 -8.52 6.96 -14.68
N GLN A 3 -8.28 5.66 -14.52
CA GLN A 3 -8.61 4.93 -13.30
C GLN A 3 -7.67 5.32 -12.15
N ALA A 4 -8.22 5.40 -10.94
CA ALA A 4 -7.43 5.68 -9.75
C ALA A 4 -6.64 4.42 -9.29
N ALA A 5 -5.33 4.54 -9.20
CA ALA A 5 -4.46 3.50 -8.66
C ALA A 5 -4.13 3.80 -7.19
N PHE A 6 -4.27 2.81 -6.29
CA PHE A 6 -3.99 2.99 -4.86
C PHE A 6 -2.87 2.08 -4.37
N LEU A 7 -2.03 2.63 -3.52
CA LEU A 7 -1.08 1.90 -2.69
C LEU A 7 -1.45 1.98 -1.22
N GLN A 8 -0.94 1.03 -0.43
CA GLN A 8 -1.08 1.12 1.02
C GLN A 8 -0.31 2.34 1.57
N GLY A 9 -0.97 3.10 2.43
CA GLY A 9 -0.41 4.24 3.13
C GLY A 9 0.32 3.82 4.40
N ARG A 10 0.91 4.81 5.11
CA ARG A 10 1.66 4.55 6.35
C ARG A 10 0.77 4.21 7.55
N ALA A 11 -0.50 4.61 7.52
CA ALA A 11 -1.48 4.25 8.54
C ALA A 11 -2.08 2.87 8.25
N LYS A 12 -2.48 2.14 9.32
CA LYS A 12 -2.96 0.74 9.27
C LYS A 12 -4.04 0.49 8.20
N ASP A 13 -4.88 1.49 7.93
CA ASP A 13 -5.96 1.45 6.93
C ASP A 13 -5.93 2.64 5.96
N GLY A 14 -4.84 3.43 5.97
CA GLY A 14 -4.69 4.56 5.06
C GLY A 14 -4.36 4.05 3.66
N LYS A 15 -5.05 4.53 2.62
CA LYS A 15 -4.64 4.36 1.22
C LYS A 15 -4.04 5.64 0.66
N CYS A 16 -3.03 5.50 -0.19
CA CYS A 16 -2.42 6.58 -0.94
C CYS A 16 -2.77 6.43 -2.42
N LEU A 17 -3.23 7.50 -3.05
CA LEU A 17 -3.41 7.55 -4.50
C LEU A 17 -2.03 7.65 -5.16
N LEU A 18 -1.74 6.78 -6.12
CA LEU A 18 -0.56 6.83 -6.97
C LEU A 18 -0.95 7.45 -8.31
N ARG A 19 -0.28 8.54 -8.69
CA ARG A 19 -0.50 9.21 -9.99
C ARG A 19 0.78 9.90 -10.45
N ASP A 20 1.15 9.72 -11.72
CA ASP A 20 2.29 10.40 -12.35
C ASP A 20 3.62 10.25 -11.58
N GLY A 21 3.83 9.13 -10.88
CA GLY A 21 5.03 8.90 -10.06
C GLY A 21 5.01 9.61 -8.69
N TYR A 22 3.88 10.16 -8.29
CA TYR A 22 3.67 10.84 -7.02
C TYR A 22 2.60 10.16 -6.17
N LEU A 23 2.75 10.27 -4.86
CA LEU A 23 1.83 9.72 -3.89
C LEU A 23 1.02 10.85 -3.24
N PHE A 24 -0.29 10.63 -3.14
CA PHE A 24 -1.22 11.56 -2.54
C PHE A 24 -1.97 10.90 -1.37
N ARG A 25 -2.21 11.66 -0.32
CA ARG A 25 -3.06 11.26 0.82
C ARG A 25 -4.43 11.88 0.69
N ILE A 26 -5.44 11.23 1.26
CA ILE A 26 -6.77 11.83 1.36
C ILE A 26 -6.69 13.10 2.22
N GLY A 27 -7.22 14.21 1.71
CA GLY A 27 -7.33 15.48 2.42
C GLY A 27 -8.76 15.74 2.88
N LYS A 28 -9.71 15.76 1.94
CA LYS A 28 -11.12 16.05 2.21
C LYS A 28 -12.03 15.17 1.35
N ARG A 29 -13.14 14.70 1.92
CA ARG A 29 -14.23 14.06 1.17
C ARG A 29 -15.44 14.97 1.13
N THR A 30 -16.11 14.98 -0.01
CA THR A 30 -17.39 15.66 -0.22
C THR A 30 -18.35 14.71 -0.93
N PRO A 31 -19.67 14.93 -0.88
CA PRO A 31 -20.62 14.06 -1.60
C PRO A 31 -20.39 13.98 -3.10
N LYS A 32 -19.69 14.97 -3.69
CA LYS A 32 -19.44 15.06 -5.13
C LYS A 32 -18.05 14.59 -5.54
N LYS A 33 -17.05 14.67 -4.65
CA LYS A 33 -15.63 14.47 -4.97
C LYS A 33 -14.81 14.13 -3.73
N SER A 34 -13.75 13.37 -3.92
CA SER A 34 -12.68 13.15 -2.94
C SER A 34 -11.42 13.89 -3.35
N TYR A 35 -10.85 14.68 -2.45
CA TYR A 35 -9.66 15.50 -2.66
C TYR A 35 -8.44 14.83 -2.04
N TYR A 36 -7.43 14.62 -2.87
CA TYR A 36 -6.15 14.04 -2.50
C TYR A 36 -5.06 15.10 -2.62
N THR A 37 -4.26 15.26 -1.57
CA THR A 37 -3.13 16.19 -1.52
C THR A 37 -1.83 15.42 -1.58
N CYS A 38 -0.80 15.96 -2.23
CA CYS A 38 0.51 15.34 -2.26
C CYS A 38 0.99 14.96 -0.84
N LEU A 39 1.68 13.83 -0.72
CA LEU A 39 2.16 13.32 0.56
C LEU A 39 3.35 14.13 1.10
N VAL A 40 4.14 14.76 0.23
CA VAL A 40 5.31 15.56 0.61
C VAL A 40 4.85 16.87 1.24
N SER A 41 5.44 17.19 2.40
CA SER A 41 5.14 18.42 3.12
C SER A 41 5.45 19.66 2.24
N LYS A 42 4.60 20.69 2.33
CA LYS A 42 4.69 21.93 1.54
C LYS A 42 4.55 21.74 0.02
N CYS A 43 4.16 20.56 -0.46
CA CYS A 43 3.71 20.38 -1.85
C CYS A 43 2.20 20.64 -1.93
N SER A 44 1.80 21.54 -2.84
CA SER A 44 0.40 21.98 -2.99
C SER A 44 -0.33 21.28 -4.13
N SER A 45 0.30 20.30 -4.79
CA SER A 45 -0.33 19.51 -5.84
C SER A 45 -1.50 18.70 -5.28
N THR A 46 -2.64 18.75 -5.96
CA THR A 46 -3.85 18.03 -5.57
C THR A 46 -4.53 17.36 -6.75
N VAL A 47 -5.19 16.24 -6.45
CA VAL A 47 -5.96 15.43 -7.40
C VAL A 47 -7.36 15.23 -6.82
N CYS A 48 -8.37 15.38 -7.67
CA CYS A 48 -9.77 15.14 -7.35
C CYS A 48 -10.22 13.85 -8.01
N LEU A 49 -10.80 12.95 -7.20
CA LEU A 49 -11.49 11.77 -7.68
C LEU A 49 -13.01 11.96 -7.59
N ASP A 50 -13.73 11.10 -8.30
CA ASP A 50 -15.17 10.92 -8.14
C ASP A 50 -15.55 10.46 -6.72
N PRO A 51 -16.83 10.52 -6.32
CA PRO A 51 -17.27 10.11 -4.99
C PRO A 51 -16.89 8.66 -4.65
N ASP A 52 -16.91 7.78 -5.64
CA ASP A 52 -16.57 6.36 -5.48
C ASP A 52 -15.05 6.10 -5.49
N GLU A 53 -14.24 7.16 -5.68
CA GLU A 53 -12.78 7.11 -5.73
C GLU A 53 -12.24 6.12 -6.79
N LYS A 54 -12.97 5.94 -7.90
CA LYS A 54 -12.64 5.03 -9.02
C LYS A 54 -11.94 5.75 -10.18
N MET A 55 -12.26 7.01 -10.41
CA MET A 55 -11.86 7.78 -11.58
C MET A 55 -11.27 9.12 -11.17
N VAL A 56 -10.19 9.51 -11.85
CA VAL A 56 -9.62 10.84 -11.68
C VAL A 56 -10.46 11.83 -12.48
N LEU A 57 -10.99 12.84 -11.78
CA LEU A 57 -11.78 13.92 -12.37
C LEU A 57 -10.89 15.07 -12.86
N SER A 58 -9.95 15.50 -12.03
CA SER A 58 -9.08 16.66 -12.34
C SER A 58 -7.89 16.74 -11.39
N SER A 59 -6.83 17.43 -11.80
CA SER A 59 -5.78 17.94 -10.90
C SER A 59 -5.88 19.47 -10.82
N ASN A 60 -5.23 20.09 -9.83
CA ASN A 60 -5.17 21.55 -9.72
C ASN A 60 -4.12 22.22 -10.62
N GLY A 61 -3.41 21.45 -11.45
CA GLY A 61 -2.39 21.97 -12.38
C GLY A 61 -1.12 22.52 -11.71
N ILE A 62 -0.95 22.38 -10.40
CA ILE A 62 0.24 22.83 -9.69
C ILE A 62 1.34 21.79 -9.84
N GLU A 63 2.50 22.21 -10.36
CA GLU A 63 3.68 21.35 -10.46
C GLU A 63 4.22 20.95 -9.08
N HIS A 64 4.79 19.75 -9.00
CA HIS A 64 5.45 19.29 -7.78
C HIS A 64 6.76 20.07 -7.57
N ASN A 65 6.97 20.56 -6.35
CA ASN A 65 8.21 21.22 -5.93
C ASN A 65 9.29 20.24 -5.44
N HIS A 66 9.15 18.96 -5.79
CA HIS A 66 10.07 17.89 -5.43
C HIS A 66 10.07 16.85 -6.54
N ALA A 67 11.17 16.09 -6.64
CA ALA A 67 11.26 14.98 -7.57
C ALA A 67 10.32 13.83 -7.16
N ALA A 68 9.92 13.03 -8.15
CA ALA A 68 9.29 11.75 -7.92
C ALA A 68 10.25 10.79 -7.20
N ASN A 69 9.71 9.88 -6.38
CA ASN A 69 10.49 8.87 -5.68
C ASN A 69 10.04 7.46 -6.12
N PRO A 70 10.58 6.95 -7.24
CA PRO A 70 10.20 5.63 -7.75
C PRO A 70 10.55 4.51 -6.77
N SER A 71 11.64 4.63 -6.01
CA SER A 71 12.04 3.63 -5.03
C SER A 71 11.01 3.49 -3.90
N GLU A 72 10.48 4.59 -3.38
CA GLU A 72 9.40 4.53 -2.37
C GLU A 72 8.14 3.86 -2.93
N ILE A 73 7.81 4.12 -4.19
CA ILE A 73 6.65 3.50 -4.86
C ILE A 73 6.83 1.99 -4.97
N GLU A 74 7.99 1.53 -5.42
CA GLU A 74 8.27 0.10 -5.57
C GLU A 74 8.30 -0.63 -4.22
N VAL A 75 8.89 -0.02 -3.17
CA VAL A 75 8.84 -0.57 -1.81
C VAL A 75 7.40 -0.71 -1.31
N ARG A 76 6.52 0.27 -1.59
CA ARG A 76 5.10 0.17 -1.22
C ARG A 76 4.35 -0.89 -2.01
N LYS A 77 4.61 -1.02 -3.31
CA LYS A 77 4.06 -2.10 -4.14
C LYS A 77 4.50 -3.47 -3.61
N PHE A 78 5.75 -3.61 -3.20
CA PHE A 78 6.25 -4.83 -2.55
C PHE A 78 5.46 -5.16 -1.29
N HIS A 79 5.30 -4.21 -0.38
CA HIS A 79 4.53 -4.42 0.85
C HIS A 79 3.08 -4.84 0.58
N GLN A 80 2.44 -4.19 -0.39
CA GLN A 80 1.07 -4.50 -0.77
C GLN A 80 0.95 -5.89 -1.40
N LYS A 81 1.85 -6.24 -2.32
CA LYS A 81 1.89 -7.56 -2.96
C LYS A 81 2.14 -8.66 -1.93
N LEU A 82 3.10 -8.44 -1.03
CA LEU A 82 3.41 -9.39 0.03
C LEU A 82 2.23 -9.58 1.00
N ARG A 83 1.56 -8.48 1.37
CA ARG A 83 0.33 -8.54 2.18
C ARG A 83 -0.74 -9.36 1.47
N GLN A 84 -0.98 -9.11 0.18
CA GLN A 84 -1.97 -9.83 -0.60
C GLN A 84 -1.64 -11.33 -0.68
N ASN A 85 -0.39 -11.68 -0.94
CA ASN A 85 0.07 -13.08 -0.97
C ASN A 85 -0.18 -13.80 0.37
N ILE A 86 -0.01 -13.13 1.51
CA ILE A 86 -0.31 -13.70 2.83
C ILE A 86 -1.82 -13.93 3.01
N LEU A 87 -2.65 -13.01 2.52
CA LEU A 87 -4.10 -13.10 2.63
C LEU A 87 -4.65 -14.21 1.71
N ASP A 88 -4.10 -14.35 0.52
CA ASP A 88 -4.52 -15.36 -0.48
C ASP A 88 -4.01 -16.76 -0.11
N GLN A 89 -2.83 -16.85 0.50
CA GLN A 89 -2.17 -18.11 0.86
C GLN A 89 -1.82 -18.15 2.35
N PRO A 90 -2.82 -18.09 3.24
CA PRO A 90 -2.58 -17.99 4.68
C PRO A 90 -1.88 -19.21 5.25
N ASN A 91 -1.87 -20.36 4.55
CA ASN A 91 -1.24 -21.60 5.00
C ASN A 91 0.24 -21.73 4.62
N THR A 92 0.71 -20.93 3.67
CA THR A 92 2.10 -20.93 3.24
C THR A 92 3.01 -20.29 4.30
N ALA A 93 4.25 -20.75 4.36
CA ALA A 93 5.24 -20.19 5.27
C ALA A 93 5.55 -18.73 4.89
N ILE A 94 5.42 -17.80 5.84
CA ILE A 94 5.71 -16.38 5.66
C ILE A 94 7.13 -16.11 5.10
N PRO A 95 8.20 -16.80 5.55
CA PRO A 95 9.53 -16.66 4.95
C PRO A 95 9.58 -17.04 3.46
N GLN A 96 8.80 -18.05 3.05
CA GLN A 96 8.72 -18.47 1.65
C GLN A 96 8.02 -17.41 0.81
N LEU A 97 6.85 -16.94 1.24
CA LEU A 97 6.12 -15.86 0.55
C LEU A 97 6.97 -14.59 0.41
N TYR A 98 7.78 -14.26 1.43
CA TYR A 98 8.73 -13.15 1.35
C TYR A 98 9.75 -13.34 0.22
N LYS A 99 10.41 -14.50 0.16
CA LYS A 99 11.42 -14.81 -0.86
C LYS A 99 10.81 -14.80 -2.26
N GLU A 100 9.67 -15.46 -2.44
CA GLU A 100 8.96 -15.50 -3.73
C GLU A 100 8.55 -14.10 -4.18
N THR A 101 8.02 -13.29 -3.27
CA THR A 101 7.65 -11.91 -3.59
C THR A 101 8.89 -11.09 -3.96
N LEU A 102 9.99 -11.23 -3.22
CA LEU A 102 11.25 -10.54 -3.51
C LEU A 102 11.83 -10.94 -4.88
N SER A 103 11.85 -12.24 -5.19
CA SER A 103 12.32 -12.76 -6.49
C SER A 103 11.45 -12.32 -7.66
N SER A 104 10.17 -12.04 -7.42
CA SER A 104 9.24 -11.57 -8.46
C SER A 104 9.37 -10.07 -8.79
N ILE A 105 10.22 -9.34 -8.07
CA ILE A 105 10.43 -7.91 -8.31
C ILE A 105 11.56 -7.73 -9.31
N HIS A 106 11.23 -7.14 -10.46
CA HIS A 106 12.21 -6.68 -11.45
C HIS A 106 12.51 -5.19 -11.19
N ALA A 107 13.30 -4.91 -10.16
CA ALA A 107 13.70 -3.55 -9.80
C ALA A 107 15.22 -3.37 -9.80
N SER A 108 15.69 -2.12 -9.84
CA SER A 108 17.11 -1.80 -9.78
C SER A 108 17.72 -2.18 -8.41
N SER A 109 19.04 -2.34 -8.38
CA SER A 109 19.79 -2.63 -7.14
C SER A 109 19.51 -1.60 -6.03
N GLU A 110 19.33 -0.34 -6.40
CA GLU A 110 18.99 0.76 -5.48
C GLU A 110 17.62 0.59 -4.82
N VAL A 111 16.64 0.04 -5.54
CA VAL A 111 15.32 -0.25 -4.97
C VAL A 111 15.40 -1.47 -4.07
N LEU A 112 16.11 -2.52 -4.49
CA LEU A 112 16.28 -3.74 -3.72
C LEU A 112 16.94 -3.48 -2.35
N SER A 113 17.86 -2.52 -2.27
CA SER A 113 18.49 -2.12 -1.00
C SER A 113 17.54 -1.37 -0.05
N GLN A 114 16.45 -0.78 -0.57
CA GLN A 114 15.43 -0.11 0.23
C GLN A 114 14.30 -1.04 0.67
N ILE A 115 14.20 -2.25 0.09
CA ILE A 115 13.24 -3.25 0.53
C ILE A 115 13.61 -3.71 1.95
N PRO A 116 12.67 -3.66 2.91
CA PRO A 116 12.98 -4.04 4.27
C PRO A 116 13.29 -5.53 4.37
N THR A 117 14.26 -5.87 5.21
CA THR A 117 14.61 -7.26 5.47
C THR A 117 13.44 -8.03 6.10
N PHE A 118 13.44 -9.36 5.93
CA PHE A 118 12.44 -10.23 6.54
C PHE A 118 12.27 -9.98 8.04
N SER A 119 13.38 -9.81 8.78
CA SER A 119 13.36 -9.53 10.22
C SER A 119 12.58 -8.25 10.54
N GLY A 120 12.78 -7.19 9.75
CA GLY A 120 12.12 -5.90 9.95
C GLY A 120 10.60 -5.93 9.75
N ILE A 121 10.09 -6.85 8.92
CA ILE A 121 8.65 -6.93 8.61
C ILE A 121 7.93 -8.16 9.16
N LYS A 122 8.67 -9.11 9.75
CA LYS A 122 8.14 -10.38 10.28
C LYS A 122 6.91 -10.15 11.16
N ASN A 123 7.01 -9.30 12.17
CA ASN A 123 5.91 -9.06 13.11
C ASN A 123 4.65 -8.54 12.42
N TYR A 124 4.81 -7.66 11.44
CA TYR A 124 3.69 -7.15 10.65
C TYR A 124 3.04 -8.27 9.82
N MET A 125 3.85 -9.07 9.12
CA MET A 125 3.35 -10.17 8.28
C MET A 125 2.58 -11.23 9.08
N TYR A 126 3.09 -11.62 10.25
CA TYR A 126 2.39 -12.58 11.11
C TYR A 126 1.08 -12.01 11.67
N LYS A 127 1.02 -10.70 11.95
CA LYS A 127 -0.23 -10.02 12.33
C LYS A 127 -1.25 -10.02 11.18
N VAL A 128 -0.81 -9.76 9.94
CA VAL A 128 -1.68 -9.86 8.76
C VAL A 128 -2.23 -11.28 8.61
N ARG A 129 -1.40 -12.31 8.78
CA ARG A 129 -1.88 -13.70 8.72
C ARG A 129 -2.85 -14.05 9.84
N ALA A 130 -2.59 -13.56 11.05
CA ALA A 130 -3.47 -13.77 12.18
C ALA A 130 -4.85 -13.11 12.00
N SER A 131 -4.99 -12.07 11.16
CA SER A 131 -6.31 -11.44 10.93
C SER A 131 -7.23 -12.25 10.03
N VAL A 132 -6.72 -13.25 9.31
CA VAL A 132 -7.53 -14.12 8.43
C VAL A 132 -7.70 -15.53 8.98
N ARG A 133 -6.84 -15.96 9.91
CA ARG A 133 -6.99 -17.26 10.57
C ARG A 133 -7.93 -17.14 11.78
N PRO A 134 -8.81 -18.11 12.02
CA PRO A 134 -9.60 -18.12 13.25
C PRO A 134 -8.65 -18.16 14.46
N PRO A 135 -9.04 -17.54 15.59
CA PRO A 135 -8.30 -17.70 16.82
C PRO A 135 -8.24 -19.18 17.20
N LEU A 136 -7.11 -19.59 17.78
CA LEU A 136 -7.02 -20.94 18.34
C LEU A 136 -8.10 -21.09 19.42
N PRO A 137 -8.83 -22.22 19.43
CA PRO A 137 -9.69 -22.60 20.55
C PRO A 137 -8.89 -22.47 21.85
N LYS A 138 -9.46 -21.77 22.82
CA LYS A 138 -8.87 -21.57 24.15
C LYS A 138 -9.29 -22.68 25.10
N THR A 139 -10.36 -23.40 24.77
CA THR A 139 -10.98 -24.40 25.64
C THR A 139 -11.23 -25.70 24.88
N MET A 140 -11.36 -26.82 25.61
CA MET A 140 -11.63 -28.13 25.02
C MET A 140 -13.06 -28.21 24.48
N GLU A 141 -13.98 -27.42 25.03
CA GLU A 141 -15.36 -27.31 24.60
C GLU A 141 -15.47 -26.64 23.21
N GLU A 142 -14.54 -25.75 22.85
CA GLU A 142 -14.47 -25.12 21.52
C GLU A 142 -13.92 -26.06 20.42
N LEU A 143 -13.54 -27.29 20.76
CA LEU A 143 -13.05 -28.33 19.84
C LEU A 143 -14.09 -29.42 19.53
N GLN A 144 -15.25 -29.41 20.19
CA GLN A 144 -16.34 -30.39 20.04
C GLN A 144 -17.37 -29.94 18.99
#